data_AF-A0A382UXM6-F1
#
_entry.id   AF-A0A382UXM6-F1
#
_cell.length_a   1.000
_cell.length_b   1.000
_cell.length_c   1.000
_cell.angle_alpha   90.00
_cell.angle_beta   90.00
_cell.angle_gamma   90.00
#
_symmetry.space_group_name_H-M   'P 1'
#
loop_
_entity.id
_entity.type
_entity.pdbx_description
1 polymer ?
#
loop_
_entity_poly.entity_id
_entity_poly.type
_entity_poly.pdbx_seq_one_letter_code
_entity_poly.pdbx_strand_id
1 'polypeptide(L)'
;MDISAENFFQSLSDILSDLQDENTQLLKKRDSLQTQIDKWHIENNEIDPAAYKNFLKDIGYIVSEPPKFSIDVDRVDDEIANIAG
;
A
#
# COMPACT_ATOMS: atom_id res chain seq x y z
N MET A 1 30.00 -6.05 8.31
CA MET A 1 29.10 -6.50 9.39
C MET A 1 29.00 -8.00 9.23
N ASP A 2 29.53 -8.76 10.18
CA ASP A 2 29.32 -10.22 10.18
C ASP A 2 28.03 -10.53 10.93
N ILE A 3 27.03 -11.01 10.21
CA ILE A 3 25.76 -11.49 10.77
C ILE A 3 25.87 -13.00 10.90
N SER A 4 25.70 -13.54 12.12
CA SER A 4 25.66 -14.99 12.32
C SER A 4 24.35 -15.56 11.77
N ALA A 5 24.40 -16.82 11.30
CA ALA A 5 23.20 -17.51 10.85
C ALA A 5 22.12 -17.57 11.94
N GLU A 6 22.52 -17.83 13.19
CA GLU A 6 21.61 -17.88 14.34
C GLU A 6 20.86 -16.56 14.55
N ASN A 7 21.59 -15.43 14.59
CA ASN A 7 20.97 -14.12 14.77
C ASN A 7 20.06 -13.76 13.58
N PHE A 8 20.47 -14.09 12.36
CA PHE A 8 19.66 -13.85 11.17
C PHE A 8 18.32 -14.59 11.23
N PHE A 9 18.34 -15.90 11.50
CA PHE A 9 17.13 -16.70 11.51
C PHE A 9 16.22 -16.38 12.69
N GLN A 10 16.77 -16.02 13.85
CA GLN A 10 15.98 -15.54 14.98
C GLN A 10 15.26 -14.23 14.61
N SER A 11 15.98 -13.22 14.10
CA SER A 11 15.37 -11.95 13.70
C SER A 11 14.34 -12.13 12.58
N LEU A 12 14.58 -13.02 11.61
CA LEU A 12 13.60 -13.34 10.58
C LEU A 12 12.32 -13.95 11.19
N SER A 13 12.47 -14.90 12.12
CA SER A 13 11.32 -15.53 12.79
C SER A 13 10.49 -14.49 13.56
N ASP A 14 11.15 -13.56 14.26
CA ASP A 14 10.47 -12.51 15.02
C ASP A 14 9.70 -11.57 14.09
N ILE A 15 10.34 -11.10 13.00
CA ILE A 15 9.69 -10.24 12.00
C ILE A 15 8.48 -10.94 11.37
N LEU A 16 8.58 -12.23 11.05
CA LEU A 16 7.47 -12.99 10.47
C LEU A 16 6.33 -13.13 11.47
N SER A 17 6.63 -13.43 12.74
CA SER A 17 5.63 -13.50 13.80
C SER A 17 4.88 -12.19 13.95
N ASP A 18 5.59 -11.06 13.86
CA ASP A 18 5.00 -9.74 14.05
C ASP A 18 4.19 -9.25 12.84
N LEU A 19 4.65 -9.55 11.62
CA LEU A 19 4.12 -8.91 10.40
C LEU A 19 3.31 -9.80 9.47
N GLN A 20 3.31 -11.13 9.65
CA GLN A 20 2.57 -12.02 8.73
C GLN A 20 1.07 -11.73 8.70
N ASP A 21 0.50 -11.42 9.87
CA ASP A 21 -0.94 -11.22 10.02
C ASP A 21 -1.34 -9.88 9.40
N GLU A 22 -0.52 -8.84 9.57
CA GLU A 22 -0.70 -7.55 8.90
C GLU A 22 -0.63 -7.71 7.38
N ASN A 23 0.38 -8.40 6.85
CA ASN A 23 0.51 -8.64 5.42
C ASN A 23 -0.72 -9.39 4.85
N THR A 24 -1.20 -10.41 5.58
CA THR A 24 -2.42 -11.14 5.22
C THR A 24 -3.66 -10.22 5.23
N GLN A 25 -3.77 -9.33 6.21
CA GLN A 25 -4.87 -8.36 6.28
C GLN A 25 -4.81 -7.34 5.14
N LEU A 26 -3.62 -6.91 4.73
CA LEU A 26 -3.44 -6.01 3.58
C LEU A 26 -3.91 -6.67 2.28
N LEU A 27 -3.65 -7.96 2.09
CA LEU A 27 -4.16 -8.72 0.94
C LEU A 27 -5.69 -8.82 0.98
N LYS A 28 -6.28 -9.18 2.13
CA LYS A 28 -7.74 -9.22 2.30
C LYS A 28 -8.40 -7.86 2.05
N LYS A 29 -7.74 -6.78 2.45
CA LYS A 29 -8.20 -5.40 2.17
C LYS A 29 -8.25 -5.12 0.67
N ARG A 30 -7.24 -5.55 -0.10
CA ARG A 30 -7.25 -5.44 -1.57
C ARG A 30 -8.42 -6.20 -2.18
N ASP A 31 -8.63 -7.46 -1.76
CA ASP A 31 -9.72 -8.30 -2.27
C ASP A 31 -11.10 -7.71 -1.95
N SER A 32 -11.27 -7.17 -0.74
CA SER A 32 -12.50 -6.52 -0.30
C SER A 32 -12.80 -5.26 -1.11
N LEU A 33 -11.79 -4.42 -1.37
CA LEU A 33 -11.95 -3.23 -2.20
C LEU A 33 -12.33 -3.61 -3.64
N GLN A 34 -11.63 -4.59 -4.23
CA GLN A 34 -11.93 -5.04 -5.58
C GLN A 34 -13.34 -5.63 -5.70
N THR A 35 -13.76 -6.46 -4.75
CA THR A 35 -15.11 -7.04 -4.72
C THR A 35 -16.20 -5.97 -4.68
N GLN A 36 -15.97 -4.89 -3.90
CA GLN A 36 -16.91 -3.76 -3.84
C GLN A 36 -16.96 -3.00 -5.18
N ILE A 37 -15.81 -2.77 -5.82
CA ILE A 37 -15.72 -2.10 -7.12
C ILE A 37 -16.42 -2.94 -8.20
N ASP A 38 -16.17 -4.25 -8.23
CA ASP A 38 -16.79 -5.17 -9.18
C ASP A 38 -18.32 -5.15 -9.03
N LYS A 39 -18.80 -5.26 -7.78
CA LYS A 39 -20.22 -5.17 -7.48
C LYS A 39 -20.82 -3.84 -7.94
N TRP A 40 -20.14 -2.73 -7.70
CA TRP A 40 -20.61 -1.42 -8.14
C TRP A 40 -20.79 -1.38 -9.66
N HIS A 41 -19.83 -1.87 -10.45
CA HIS A 41 -19.94 -1.89 -11.91
C HIS A 41 -21.01 -2.86 -12.43
N ILE A 42 -21.23 -3.99 -11.76
CA ILE A 42 -22.33 -4.93 -12.11
C ILE A 42 -23.69 -4.25 -11.90
N GLU A 43 -23.84 -3.44 -10.85
CA GLU A 43 -25.09 -2.75 -10.51
C GLU A 43 -25.29 -1.45 -11.31
N ASN A 44 -24.24 -0.88 -11.90
CA ASN A 44 -24.25 0.43 -12.57
C ASN A 44 -23.69 0.33 -14.01
N ASN A 45 -24.57 0.09 -14.98
CA ASN A 45 -24.20 -0.04 -16.41
C ASN A 45 -23.75 1.27 -17.07
N GLU A 46 -24.23 2.42 -16.57
CA GLU A 46 -23.79 3.75 -17.00
C GLU A 46 -22.99 4.39 -15.88
N ILE A 47 -21.77 4.83 -16.17
CA ILE A 47 -20.87 5.39 -15.16
C ILE A 47 -21.04 6.90 -15.10
N ASP A 48 -21.60 7.41 -14.01
CA ASP A 48 -21.43 8.81 -13.60
C ASP A 48 -20.11 8.97 -12.83
N PRO A 49 -19.13 9.74 -13.36
CA PRO A 49 -17.84 9.93 -12.70
C PRO A 49 -17.93 10.55 -11.30
N ALA A 50 -18.93 11.41 -11.04
CA ALA A 50 -19.09 12.04 -9.74
C ALA A 50 -19.58 11.03 -8.69
N ALA A 51 -20.60 10.24 -9.04
CA ALA A 51 -21.10 9.15 -8.21
C ALA A 51 -20.01 8.09 -7.94
N TYR A 52 -19.27 7.69 -8.97
CA TYR A 52 -18.20 6.70 -8.83
C TYR A 52 -17.07 7.20 -7.92
N LYS A 53 -16.65 8.46 -8.06
CA LYS A 53 -15.63 9.06 -7.19
C LYS A 53 -16.08 9.12 -5.72
N ASN A 54 -17.35 9.44 -5.47
CA ASN A 54 -17.90 9.44 -4.10
C ASN A 54 -17.93 8.02 -3.53
N PHE A 55 -18.39 7.04 -4.30
CA PHE A 55 -18.34 5.63 -3.91
C PHE A 55 -16.92 5.17 -3.54
N LEU A 56 -15.91 5.50 -4.36
CA LEU A 56 -14.52 5.15 -4.07
C LEU A 56 -13.99 5.80 -2.79
N LYS A 57 -14.46 7.00 -2.43
CA LYS A 57 -14.16 7.62 -1.13
C LYS A 57 -14.85 6.90 0.02
N ASP A 58 -16.13 6.55 -0.16
CA ASP A 58 -16.95 5.91 0.86
C ASP A 58 -16.40 4.53 1.27
N ILE A 59 -15.90 3.74 0.31
CA ILE A 59 -15.24 2.45 0.60
C ILE A 59 -13.79 2.60 1.08
N GLY A 60 -13.28 3.84 1.19
CA GLY A 60 -11.91 4.13 1.62
C GLY A 60 -10.82 3.80 0.59
N TYR A 61 -11.17 3.67 -0.69
CA TYR A 61 -10.21 3.51 -1.79
C TYR A 61 -9.50 4.83 -2.09
N ILE A 62 -10.26 5.93 -2.19
CA ILE A 62 -9.73 7.28 -2.27
C ILE A 62 -9.73 7.88 -0.86
N VAL A 63 -8.54 8.16 -0.34
CA VAL A 63 -8.37 8.84 0.95
C VAL A 63 -8.17 10.34 0.75
N SER A 64 -8.39 11.11 1.81
CA SER A 64 -8.08 12.55 1.82
C SER A 64 -6.60 12.79 1.57
N GLU A 65 -6.31 13.83 0.78
CA GLU A 65 -4.94 14.25 0.55
C GLU A 65 -4.29 14.69 1.87
N PRO A 66 -3.10 14.17 2.22
CA PRO A 66 -2.39 14.61 3.41
C PRO A 66 -1.84 16.04 3.23
N PRO A 67 -1.49 16.74 4.32
CA PRO A 67 -0.79 18.02 4.24
C PRO A 67 0.52 17.89 3.45
N LYS A 68 0.96 19.00 2.85
CA LYS A 68 2.26 19.05 2.17
C LYS A 68 3.39 18.74 3.16
N PHE A 69 4.31 17.89 2.73
CA PHE A 69 5.55 17.58 3.42
C PHE A 69 6.68 17.41 2.41
N SER A 70 7.92 17.41 2.89
CA SER A 70 9.11 17.08 2.10
C SER A 70 9.65 15.74 2.55
N ILE A 71 10.06 14.91 1.60
CA ILE A 71 10.78 13.67 1.91
C ILE A 71 12.19 14.01 2.45
N ASP A 72 12.67 13.25 3.42
CA ASP A 72 13.98 13.42 4.07
C ASP A 72 14.77 12.13 3.96
N VAL A 73 15.14 11.77 2.72
CA VAL A 73 15.91 10.56 2.43
C VAL A 73 17.35 10.97 2.19
N ASP A 74 18.26 10.44 3.00
CA ASP A 74 19.70 10.67 2.88
C ASP A 74 20.39 9.49 2.16
N ARG A 75 21.66 9.70 1.79
CA ARG A 75 22.56 8.67 1.24
C ARG A 75 21.99 7.92 0.02
N VAL A 76 21.35 8.68 -0.87
CA VAL A 76 20.82 8.20 -2.15
C VAL A 76 21.88 8.39 -3.23
N ASP A 77 22.08 7.37 -4.06
CA ASP A 77 23.00 7.43 -5.20
C ASP A 77 22.59 8.52 -6.21
N ASP A 78 23.58 9.12 -6.89
CA ASP A 78 23.36 10.26 -7.81
C ASP A 78 22.44 9.90 -8.98
N GLU A 79 22.47 8.65 -9.45
CA GLU A 79 21.57 8.12 -10.48
C GLU A 79 20.09 8.22 -10.10
N ILE A 80 19.79 8.24 -8.79
CA ILE A 80 18.41 8.36 -8.28
C ILE A 80 18.14 9.81 -7.83
N ALA A 81 19.12 10.48 -7.21
CA ALA A 81 18.91 11.79 -6.60
C ALA A 81 19.06 12.97 -7.58
N ASN A 82 20.00 12.91 -8.52
CA ASN A 82 20.51 14.09 -9.22
C ASN A 82 20.59 13.97 -10.75
N ILE A 83 20.82 12.76 -11.28
CA ILE A 83 21.02 12.54 -12.71
C ILE A 83 19.69 12.16 -13.36
N ALA A 84 19.22 13.00 -14.28
CA ALA A 84 18.14 12.63 -15.18
C ALA A 84 18.72 11.88 -16.40
N GLY A 85 18.26 10.65 -16.64
CA GLY A 85 18.78 9.76 -17.70
C GLY A 85 17.80 8.70 -18.13
#